data_AF-E6MTU9-F1
#
_entry.id   AF-E6MTU9-F1
#
_cell.length_a   1.000
_cell.length_b   1.000
_cell.length_c   1.000
_cell.angle_alpha   90.00
_cell.angle_beta   90.00
_cell.angle_gamma   90.00
#
_symmetry.space_group_name_H-M   'P 1'
#
loop_
_entity.id
_entity.type
_entity.pdbx_description
1 polymer ?
#
loop_
_entity_poly.entity_id
_entity_poly.type
_entity_poly.pdbx_seq_one_letter_code
_entity_poly.pdbx_strand_id
1 'polypeptide(L)'
;NVWRNFFSDKTYLNSFEWLAINGSLLFMLFCIIGVSLYLKHKGKRPKEGKTITVTSYTNMSQNGVEQVLSSVIPWLTVFADNLDFKILFFSIVLQGCLIAITSYNNSNYNIICSILGYRYYEVHTKENTYILLSKKCIRNRKEIKSYTDITDYMGLIIKDKE
;
A
#
# COMPACT_ATOMS: atom_id res chain seq x y z
N ASN A 1 -5.01 36.80 -9.29
CA ASN A 1 -5.75 36.70 -10.57
C ASN A 1 -5.73 35.31 -11.18
N VAL A 2 -4.62 34.56 -11.17
CA VAL A 2 -4.55 33.20 -11.75
C VAL A 2 -5.55 32.21 -11.13
N TRP A 3 -5.59 32.09 -9.81
CA TRP A 3 -6.55 31.22 -9.11
C TRP A 3 -8.02 31.62 -9.34
N ARG A 4 -8.29 32.93 -9.48
CA ARG A 4 -9.65 33.44 -9.68
C ARG A 4 -10.18 33.12 -11.08
N ASN A 5 -9.31 33.17 -12.09
CA ASN A 5 -9.64 32.73 -13.44
C ASN A 5 -9.82 31.21 -13.51
N PHE A 6 -8.99 30.43 -12.78
CA PHE A 6 -9.12 28.98 -12.71
C PHE A 6 -10.47 28.51 -12.14
N PHE A 7 -11.03 29.22 -11.16
CA PHE A 7 -12.37 28.94 -10.61
C PHE A 7 -13.52 29.54 -11.44
N SER A 8 -13.24 30.49 -12.34
CA SER A 8 -14.28 31.17 -13.14
C SER A 8 -14.60 30.45 -14.44
N ASP A 9 -13.69 29.63 -14.96
CA ASP A 9 -13.92 28.79 -16.15
C ASP A 9 -14.72 27.53 -15.77
N LYS A 10 -16.05 27.64 -15.81
CA LYS A 10 -16.98 26.52 -15.57
C LYS A 10 -16.79 25.33 -16.53
N THR A 11 -16.18 25.55 -17.70
CA THR A 11 -15.90 24.51 -18.71
C THR A 11 -14.78 23.55 -18.28
N TYR A 12 -13.77 24.04 -17.56
CA TYR A 12 -12.67 23.19 -17.06
C TYR A 12 -13.10 22.35 -15.85
N LEU A 13 -13.88 22.94 -14.94
CA LEU A 13 -14.36 22.27 -13.72
C LEU A 13 -15.34 21.11 -14.00
N ASN A 14 -16.07 21.17 -15.11
CA ASN A 14 -17.05 20.16 -15.50
C ASN A 14 -16.54 19.21 -16.61
N SER A 15 -15.25 19.30 -16.96
CA SER A 15 -14.65 18.34 -17.87
C SER A 15 -14.57 16.97 -17.18
N PHE A 16 -14.92 15.92 -17.93
CA PHE A 16 -14.81 14.54 -17.46
C PHE A 16 -13.40 14.24 -16.91
N GLU A 17 -12.36 14.79 -17.55
CA GLU A 17 -10.98 14.68 -17.12
C GLU A 17 -10.72 15.25 -15.72
N TRP A 18 -11.21 16.46 -15.44
CA TRP A 18 -11.01 17.09 -14.14
C TRP A 18 -11.73 16.34 -13.03
N LEU A 19 -12.96 15.90 -13.28
CA LEU A 19 -13.73 15.08 -12.34
C LEU A 19 -13.07 13.72 -12.11
N ALA A 20 -12.57 13.07 -13.17
CA ALA A 20 -11.92 11.77 -13.07
C ALA A 20 -10.61 11.84 -12.27
N ILE A 21 -9.76 12.84 -12.53
CA ILE A 21 -8.48 13.02 -11.82
C ILE A 21 -8.71 13.37 -10.35
N ASN A 22 -9.56 14.36 -10.07
CA ASN A 22 -9.80 14.75 -8.67
C ASN A 22 -10.56 13.64 -7.92
N GLY A 23 -11.48 12.96 -8.59
CA GLY A 23 -12.18 11.80 -8.03
C GLY A 23 -11.24 10.65 -7.70
N SER A 24 -10.29 10.32 -8.58
CA SER A 24 -9.33 9.23 -8.33
C SER A 24 -8.32 9.57 -7.23
N LEU A 25 -7.85 10.81 -7.17
CA LEU A 25 -7.01 11.30 -6.07
C LEU A 25 -7.75 11.25 -4.72
N LEU A 26 -9.01 11.69 -4.71
CA LEU A 26 -9.84 11.70 -3.52
C LEU A 26 -10.17 10.26 -3.06
N PHE A 27 -10.40 9.35 -4.00
CA PHE A 27 -10.54 7.92 -3.72
C PHE A 27 -9.25 7.31 -3.15
N MET A 28 -8.09 7.61 -3.73
CA MET A 28 -6.80 7.16 -3.21
C MET A 28 -6.59 7.65 -1.76
N LEU A 29 -6.91 8.92 -1.48
CA LEU A 29 -6.85 9.48 -0.13
C LEU A 29 -7.77 8.72 0.83
N PHE A 30 -9.01 8.42 0.43
CA PHE A 30 -9.92 7.61 1.25
C PHE A 30 -9.37 6.20 1.52
N CYS A 31 -8.79 5.54 0.52
CA CYS A 31 -8.16 4.22 0.69
C CYS A 31 -6.98 4.28 1.66
N ILE A 32 -6.09 5.28 1.51
CA ILE A 32 -4.94 5.47 2.41
C ILE A 32 -5.42 5.71 3.85
N ILE A 33 -6.40 6.59 4.04
CA ILE A 33 -6.96 6.89 5.36
C ILE A 33 -7.60 5.64 5.97
N GLY A 34 -8.43 4.92 5.20
CA GLY A 34 -9.10 3.69 5.65
C GLY A 34 -8.12 2.61 6.11
N VAL A 35 -7.10 2.31 5.29
CA VAL A 35 -6.05 1.34 5.64
C VAL A 35 -5.26 1.81 6.86
N SER A 36 -4.93 3.10 6.95
CA SER A 36 -4.18 3.65 8.08
C SER A 36 -4.94 3.50 9.42
N LEU A 37 -6.25 3.78 9.42
CA LEU A 37 -7.09 3.66 10.60
C LEU A 37 -7.26 2.19 10.99
N TYR A 38 -7.44 1.31 10.00
CA TYR A 38 -7.54 -0.12 10.21
C TYR A 38 -6.27 -0.70 10.84
N LEU A 39 -5.09 -0.44 10.27
CA LEU A 39 -3.81 -0.90 10.80
C LEU A 39 -3.52 -0.33 12.19
N LYS A 40 -3.86 0.94 12.44
CA LYS A 40 -3.71 1.57 13.76
C LYS A 40 -4.63 0.92 14.80
N HIS A 41 -5.85 0.56 14.41
CA HIS A 41 -6.79 -0.12 15.29
C HIS A 41 -6.33 -1.54 15.63
N LYS A 42 -5.90 -2.31 14.62
CA LYS A 42 -5.31 -3.65 14.80
C LYS A 42 -4.06 -3.61 15.67
N GLY A 43 -3.14 -2.67 15.43
CA GLY A 43 -1.92 -2.53 16.23
C GLY A 43 -2.16 -2.13 17.70
N LYS A 44 -3.32 -1.55 18.03
CA LYS A 44 -3.73 -1.22 19.41
C LYS A 44 -4.37 -2.39 20.16
N ARG A 45 -4.55 -3.55 19.52
CA ARG A 45 -5.10 -4.76 20.14
C ARG A 45 -4.02 -5.83 20.36
N PRO A 46 -3.01 -5.58 21.22
CA PRO A 46 -1.95 -6.56 21.48
C PRO A 46 -2.45 -7.84 22.14
N LYS A 47 -3.69 -7.86 22.66
CA LYS A 47 -4.33 -9.06 23.23
C LYS A 47 -4.63 -10.14 22.18
N GLU A 48 -4.67 -9.79 20.90
CA GLU A 48 -4.79 -10.72 19.77
C GLU A 48 -3.40 -11.16 19.24
N GLY A 49 -2.33 -10.90 20.00
CA GLY A 49 -0.96 -11.22 19.64
C GLY A 49 -0.66 -12.71 19.73
N LYS A 50 -0.14 -13.28 18.65
CA LYS A 50 0.43 -14.62 18.60
C LYS A 50 1.94 -14.52 18.73
N THR A 51 2.53 -15.32 19.62
CA THR A 51 3.99 -15.46 19.76
C THR A 51 4.54 -16.38 18.68
N ILE A 52 5.67 -15.99 18.07
CA ILE A 52 6.36 -16.79 17.05
C ILE A 52 7.84 -16.95 17.35
N THR A 53 8.37 -18.09 16.94
CA THR A 53 9.82 -18.36 16.98
C THR A 53 10.39 -18.24 15.57
N VAL A 54 11.11 -17.14 15.32
CA VAL A 54 11.69 -16.83 14.01
C VAL A 54 13.02 -17.55 13.81
N THR A 55 13.14 -18.31 12.71
CA THR A 55 14.40 -18.95 12.30
C THR A 55 15.24 -17.98 11.46
N SER A 56 14.63 -17.40 10.43
CA SER A 56 15.22 -16.38 9.54
C SER A 56 14.16 -15.39 9.07
N TYR A 57 14.61 -14.23 8.58
CA TYR A 57 13.73 -13.25 7.94
C TYR A 57 14.42 -12.56 6.76
N THR A 58 13.62 -12.18 5.78
CA THR A 58 14.07 -11.49 4.56
C THR A 58 13.25 -10.22 4.38
N ASN A 59 13.91 -9.11 4.05
CA ASN A 59 13.21 -7.84 3.79
C ASN A 59 12.68 -7.82 2.35
N MET A 60 11.36 -7.85 2.19
CA MET A 60 10.68 -7.82 0.88
C MET A 60 10.43 -6.40 0.35
N SER A 61 10.92 -5.35 1.04
CA SER A 61 10.67 -3.97 0.62
C SER A 61 11.20 -3.60 -0.78
N GLN A 62 12.20 -4.32 -1.30
CA GLN A 62 12.77 -4.09 -2.63
C GLN A 62 11.83 -4.58 -3.76
N ASN A 63 11.16 -5.72 -3.57
CA ASN A 63 10.27 -6.32 -4.58
C ASN A 63 9.03 -5.46 -4.87
N GLY A 64 8.65 -4.58 -3.93
CA GLY A 64 7.53 -3.67 -4.10
C GLY A 64 7.72 -2.63 -5.20
N VAL A 65 8.95 -2.13 -5.37
CA VAL A 65 9.27 -1.18 -6.44
C VAL A 65 9.19 -1.87 -7.80
N GLU A 66 9.66 -3.11 -7.89
CA GLU A 66 9.60 -3.92 -9.11
C GLU A 66 8.15 -4.25 -9.51
N GLN A 67 7.28 -4.58 -8.54
CA GLN A 67 5.84 -4.78 -8.81
C GLN A 67 5.16 -3.51 -9.33
N VAL A 68 5.45 -2.35 -8.72
CA VAL A 68 4.92 -1.05 -9.17
C VAL A 68 5.40 -0.76 -10.59
N LEU A 69 6.70 -0.85 -10.85
CA LEU A 69 7.27 -0.59 -12.17
C LEU A 69 6.68 -1.54 -13.21
N SER A 70 6.60 -2.84 -12.92
CA SER A 70 6.01 -3.85 -13.80
C SER A 70 4.55 -3.56 -14.13
N SER A 71 3.76 -3.05 -13.17
CA SER A 71 2.36 -2.66 -13.42
C SER A 71 2.21 -1.42 -14.31
N VAL A 72 3.23 -0.54 -14.36
CA VAL A 72 3.19 0.71 -15.13
C VAL A 72 3.68 0.50 -16.58
N ILE A 73 4.56 -0.48 -16.81
CA ILE A 73 5.16 -0.75 -18.14
C ILE A 73 4.11 -0.96 -19.25
N PRO A 74 3.04 -1.78 -19.07
CA PRO A 74 2.02 -1.98 -20.11
C PRO A 74 1.30 -0.69 -20.52
N TRP A 75 1.21 0.29 -19.63
CA TRP A 75 0.57 1.57 -19.93
C TRP A 75 1.49 2.53 -20.65
N LEU A 76 2.79 2.51 -20.30
CA LEU A 76 3.79 3.27 -21.04
C LEU A 76 3.88 2.81 -22.50
N THR A 77 3.69 1.52 -22.77
CA THR A 77 3.68 0.97 -24.13
C THR A 77 2.38 1.20 -24.88
N VAL A 78 1.21 1.06 -24.23
CA VAL A 78 -0.11 1.28 -24.86
C VAL A 78 -0.37 2.74 -25.22
N PHE A 79 0.25 3.69 -24.51
CA PHE A 79 0.02 5.14 -24.70
C PHE A 79 1.18 5.89 -25.38
N ALA A 80 2.16 5.19 -25.96
CA ALA A 80 3.34 5.80 -26.58
C ALA A 80 3.03 6.71 -27.80
N ASP A 81 1.93 6.46 -28.51
CA ASP A 81 1.68 7.09 -29.82
C ASP A 81 0.84 8.39 -29.77
N ASN A 82 0.03 8.62 -28.72
CA ASN A 82 -0.75 9.86 -28.54
C ASN A 82 -1.02 10.10 -27.04
N LEU A 83 -0.02 10.67 -26.38
CA LEU A 83 0.11 10.68 -24.93
C LEU A 83 -0.75 11.75 -24.28
N ASP A 84 -2.01 11.44 -23.94
CA ASP A 84 -2.78 12.28 -23.03
C ASP A 84 -2.39 11.94 -21.59
N PHE A 85 -1.36 12.64 -21.09
CA PHE A 85 -0.74 12.43 -19.78
C PHE A 85 -1.77 12.33 -18.62
N LYS A 86 -2.90 13.01 -18.78
CA LYS A 86 -4.04 13.02 -17.86
C LYS A 86 -4.71 11.64 -17.71
N ILE A 87 -4.93 10.95 -18.83
CA ILE A 87 -5.58 9.63 -18.87
C ILE A 87 -4.62 8.58 -18.30
N LEU A 88 -3.33 8.68 -18.64
CA LEU A 88 -2.28 7.80 -18.12
C LEU A 88 -2.15 7.92 -16.59
N PHE A 89 -2.15 9.15 -16.06
CA PHE A 89 -2.13 9.41 -14.62
C PHE A 89 -3.34 8.78 -13.91
N PHE A 90 -4.55 8.98 -14.45
CA PHE A 90 -5.76 8.38 -13.89
C PHE A 90 -5.69 6.84 -13.85
N SER A 91 -5.28 6.21 -14.95
CA SER A 91 -5.17 4.76 -15.06
C SER A 91 -4.16 4.17 -14.07
N ILE A 92 -3.01 4.82 -13.89
CA ILE A 92 -2.00 4.40 -12.91
C ILE A 92 -2.54 4.51 -11.47
N VAL A 93 -3.21 5.62 -11.14
CA VAL A 93 -3.81 5.83 -9.81
C VAL A 93 -4.88 4.78 -9.52
N LEU A 94 -5.79 4.54 -10.48
CA LEU A 94 -6.86 3.57 -10.33
C LEU A 94 -6.32 2.15 -10.18
N GLN A 95 -5.31 1.76 -10.98
CA GLN A 95 -4.67 0.46 -10.83
C GLN A 95 -3.94 0.31 -9.50
N GLY A 96 -3.22 1.33 -9.02
CA GLY A 96 -2.60 1.29 -7.70
C GLY A 96 -3.61 1.02 -6.59
N CYS A 97 -4.81 1.60 -6.70
CA CYS A 97 -5.90 1.35 -5.76
C CYS A 97 -6.47 -0.07 -5.89
N LEU A 98 -6.69 -0.56 -7.12
CA LEU A 98 -7.17 -1.93 -7.36
C LEU A 98 -6.18 -2.97 -6.86
N ILE A 99 -4.88 -2.81 -7.16
CA ILE A 99 -3.81 -3.69 -6.66
C ILE A 99 -3.81 -3.69 -5.13
N ALA A 100 -3.98 -2.54 -4.48
CA ALA A 100 -4.03 -2.49 -3.03
C ALA A 100 -5.24 -3.22 -2.42
N ILE A 101 -6.38 -3.24 -3.12
CA ILE A 101 -7.58 -3.98 -2.72
C ILE A 101 -7.41 -5.48 -2.99
N THR A 102 -6.96 -5.87 -4.18
CA THR A 102 -6.79 -7.28 -4.58
C THR A 102 -5.62 -7.94 -3.83
N SER A 103 -4.56 -7.19 -3.54
CA SER A 103 -3.41 -7.67 -2.76
C SER A 103 -3.67 -7.73 -1.26
N TYR A 104 -4.88 -7.38 -0.80
CA TYR A 104 -5.25 -7.51 0.61
C TYR A 104 -5.21 -8.98 1.09
N ASN A 105 -5.65 -9.92 0.25
CA ASN A 105 -5.71 -11.35 0.58
C ASN A 105 -4.60 -12.19 -0.05
N ASN A 106 -3.58 -11.55 -0.61
CA ASN A 106 -2.49 -12.25 -1.28
C ASN A 106 -1.17 -11.93 -0.57
N SER A 107 -0.18 -12.81 -0.72
CA SER A 107 1.18 -12.64 -0.19
C SER A 107 1.96 -11.48 -0.86
N ASN A 108 1.32 -10.73 -1.75
CA ASN A 108 1.97 -9.68 -2.52
C ASN A 108 2.07 -8.36 -1.76
N TYR A 109 3.04 -7.55 -2.18
CA TYR A 109 3.36 -6.27 -1.56
C TYR A 109 2.21 -5.26 -1.75
N ASN A 110 1.68 -4.71 -0.66
CA ASN A 110 0.66 -3.65 -0.74
C ASN A 110 1.32 -2.26 -0.74
N ILE A 111 1.17 -1.56 -1.87
CA ILE A 111 1.72 -0.23 -2.11
C ILE A 111 1.21 0.78 -1.08
N ILE A 112 -0.07 0.70 -0.67
CA ILE A 112 -0.65 1.63 0.31
C ILE A 112 0.06 1.51 1.66
N CYS A 113 0.33 0.29 2.12
CA CYS A 113 1.05 0.06 3.37
C CYS A 113 2.49 0.60 3.28
N SER A 114 3.13 0.47 2.11
CA SER A 114 4.45 1.06 1.88
C SER A 114 4.45 2.59 1.94
N ILE A 115 3.47 3.24 1.30
CA ILE A 115 3.28 4.70 1.38
C ILE A 115 3.06 5.15 2.83
N LEU A 116 2.37 4.34 3.64
CA LEU A 116 2.18 4.57 5.09
C LEU A 116 3.44 4.32 5.94
N GLY A 117 4.55 3.91 5.31
CA GLY A 117 5.83 3.65 5.94
C GLY A 117 5.98 2.25 6.55
N TYR A 118 5.10 1.30 6.21
CA TYR A 118 5.26 -0.08 6.63
C TYR A 118 6.24 -0.82 5.71
N ARG A 119 7.08 -1.65 6.33
CA ARG A 119 8.03 -2.53 5.66
C ARG A 119 7.54 -3.96 5.77
N TYR A 120 7.81 -4.72 4.70
CA TYR A 120 7.43 -6.11 4.56
C TYR A 120 8.61 -7.01 4.90
N TYR A 121 8.36 -7.99 5.75
CA TYR A 121 9.33 -9.00 6.13
C TYR A 121 8.71 -10.36 5.87
N GLU A 122 9.38 -11.14 5.04
CA GLU A 122 9.12 -12.58 4.95
C GLU A 122 9.81 -13.22 6.15
N VAL A 123 9.04 -13.89 7.00
CA VAL A 123 9.50 -14.47 8.25
C VAL A 123 9.32 -15.96 8.16
N HIS A 124 10.44 -16.68 8.16
CA HIS A 124 10.44 -18.13 8.18
C HIS A 124 10.40 -18.62 9.62
N THR A 125 9.50 -19.56 9.89
CA THR A 125 9.44 -20.30 11.15
C THR A 125 9.78 -21.77 10.88
N LYS A 126 9.71 -22.63 11.90
CA LYS A 126 9.92 -24.07 11.70
C LYS A 126 8.81 -24.74 10.91
N GLU A 127 7.61 -24.17 10.93
CA GLU A 127 6.41 -24.80 10.39
C GLU A 127 5.93 -24.12 9.10
N ASN A 128 5.98 -22.77 9.05
CA ASN A 128 5.46 -22.00 7.93
C ASN A 128 6.26 -20.71 7.67
N THR A 129 6.04 -20.12 6.51
CA THR A 129 6.52 -18.78 6.15
C THR A 129 5.37 -17.79 6.26
N TYR A 130 5.59 -16.67 6.95
CA TYR A 130 4.60 -15.62 7.18
C TYR A 130 5.09 -14.29 6.60
N ILE A 131 4.17 -13.47 6.08
CA ILE A 131 4.48 -12.10 5.71
C ILE A 131 4.06 -11.17 6.83
N LEU A 132 5.05 -10.53 7.44
CA LEU A 132 4.85 -9.64 8.56
C LEU A 132 5.18 -8.19 8.19
N LEU A 133 4.31 -7.30 8.61
CA LEU A 133 4.39 -5.86 8.43
C LEU A 133 4.97 -5.22 9.69
N SER A 134 5.92 -4.31 9.54
CA SER A 134 6.37 -3.46 10.64
C SER A 134 6.67 -2.05 10.17
N LYS A 135 6.26 -1.06 10.96
CA LYS A 135 6.62 0.34 10.75
C LYS A 135 8.08 0.63 11.15
N LYS A 136 8.67 -0.24 11.97
CA LYS A 136 10.07 -0.13 12.39
C LYS A 136 10.97 -0.91 11.43
N CYS A 137 12.20 -0.41 11.28
CA CYS A 137 13.26 -1.14 10.60
C CYS A 137 13.79 -2.23 11.54
N ILE A 138 13.51 -3.49 11.23
CA ILE A 138 13.95 -4.63 12.03
C ILE A 138 15.36 -5.01 11.60
N ARG A 139 16.29 -4.92 12.54
CA ARG A 139 17.71 -5.26 12.31
C ARG A 139 18.09 -6.62 12.90
N ASN A 140 17.31 -7.10 13.87
CA ASN A 140 17.56 -8.38 14.54
C ASN A 140 16.29 -9.24 14.59
N ARG A 141 16.42 -10.52 14.23
CA ARG A 141 15.31 -11.50 14.32
C ARG A 141 14.69 -11.58 15.71
N LYS A 142 15.46 -11.31 16.77
CA LYS A 142 14.98 -11.33 18.17
C LYS A 142 13.95 -10.23 18.48
N GLU A 143 13.82 -9.23 17.61
CA GLU A 143 12.80 -8.18 17.73
C GLU A 143 11.41 -8.68 17.30
N ILE A 144 11.35 -9.76 16.50
CA ILE A 144 10.11 -10.35 16.02
C ILE A 144 9.68 -11.44 17.00
N LYS A 145 8.95 -11.03 18.05
CA LYS A 145 8.44 -11.95 19.08
C LYS A 145 6.97 -12.26 18.90
N SER A 146 6.19 -11.22 18.60
CA SER A 146 4.74 -11.27 18.60
C SER A 146 4.20 -10.55 17.38
N TYR A 147 3.13 -11.08 16.82
CA TYR A 147 2.43 -10.49 15.69
C TYR A 147 0.92 -10.67 15.83
N THR A 148 0.15 -9.83 15.16
CA THR A 148 -1.32 -9.95 15.09
C THR A 148 -1.73 -10.10 13.66
N ASP A 149 -2.60 -11.06 13.35
CA ASP A 149 -3.11 -11.26 11.99
C ASP A 149 -3.85 -10.01 11.52
N ILE A 150 -3.47 -9.50 10.35
CA ILE A 150 -4.23 -8.49 9.59
C ILE A 150 -5.18 -9.24 8.65
N THR A 151 -4.64 -10.25 7.96
CA THR A 151 -5.37 -11.19 7.09
C THR A 151 -4.84 -12.61 7.33
N ASP A 152 -5.38 -13.60 6.62
CA ASP A 152 -4.98 -15.00 6.78
C ASP A 152 -3.50 -15.26 6.45
N TYR A 153 -2.89 -14.39 5.64
CA TYR A 153 -1.50 -14.52 5.17
C TYR A 153 -0.59 -13.36 5.59
N MET A 154 -1.15 -12.26 6.11
CA MET A 154 -0.40 -11.10 6.56
C MET A 154 -0.59 -10.81 8.04
N GLY A 155 0.51 -10.55 8.73
CA GLY A 155 0.53 -10.16 10.13
C GLY A 155 1.12 -8.77 10.35
N LEU A 156 0.74 -8.10 11.44
CA LEU A 156 1.38 -6.90 11.95
C LEU A 156 2.29 -7.26 13.12
N ILE A 157 3.57 -6.92 13.05
CA ILE A 157 4.49 -7.09 14.18
C ILE A 157 4.10 -6.09 15.27
N ILE A 158 3.75 -6.63 16.44
CA ILE A 158 3.41 -5.84 17.62
C ILE A 158 4.56 -5.91 18.62
N LYS A 159 4.79 -4.81 19.33
CA LYS A 159 5.70 -4.84 20.48
C LYS A 159 4.95 -5.52 21.62
N ASP A 160 5.60 -6.47 22.29
CA ASP A 160 5.10 -6.94 23.59
C ASP A 160 4.95 -5.73 24.52
N LYS A 161 3.86 -5.71 25.30
CA LYS A 161 3.78 -4.80 26.43
C LYS A 161 4.86 -5.27 27.41
N GLU A 162 5.92 -4.48 27.52
CA GLU A 162 6.76 -4.47 28.73
C GLU A 162 5.88 -4.20 29.95
#